data_AF-A0A9D4KEL1-F1
#
_entry.id   AF-A0A9D4KEL1-F1
#
_cell.length_a   1.000
_cell.length_b   1.000
_cell.length_c   1.000
_cell.angle_alpha   90.00
_cell.angle_beta   90.00
_cell.angle_gamma   90.00
#
_symmetry.space_group_name_H-M   'P 1'
#
loop_
_entity.id
_entity.type
_entity.pdbx_description
1 polymer ?
#
loop_
_entity_poly.entity_id
_entity_poly.type
_entity_poly.pdbx_seq_one_letter_code
_entity_poly.pdbx_strand_id
1 'polypeptide(L)'
;MAYEKPIPDHRRKWDTEEYEKIVAARLEEEEKKALEKELSKLDPPVRREMLKPREYKVDLDSKLGKSQVITKTTPASQQGGYYCNVCDCVVKDSINFLDHINGKKHQRNLGMSMKVERSSLEQVRKRFEMNKKKMDEKKKEYDFEERIKELKEEEEKQKAYKKEKRKERKRKADGDLDEDLDPDMAAMMGFSGFGSSKKS
;
A
#
# COMPACT_ATOMS: atom_id res chain seq x y z
N MET A 1 -83.69 7.41 -38.22
CA MET A 1 -82.75 8.54 -38.32
C MET A 1 -81.55 8.07 -39.12
N ALA A 2 -81.43 8.56 -40.36
CA ALA A 2 -80.39 8.13 -41.29
C ALA A 2 -79.03 8.67 -40.84
N TYR A 3 -78.06 7.77 -40.64
CA TYR A 3 -76.67 8.14 -40.43
C TYR A 3 -76.03 8.42 -41.80
N GLU A 4 -75.95 9.69 -42.17
CA GLU A 4 -75.15 10.13 -43.30
C GLU A 4 -73.66 10.06 -42.94
N LYS A 5 -72.92 9.17 -43.62
CA LYS A 5 -71.45 9.18 -43.53
C LYS A 5 -70.95 10.44 -44.25
N PRO A 6 -70.16 11.31 -43.58
CA PRO A 6 -69.66 12.52 -44.22
C PRO A 6 -68.72 12.15 -45.38
N ILE A 7 -68.93 12.82 -46.51
CA ILE A 7 -68.13 12.69 -47.75
C ILE A 7 -66.66 13.04 -47.42
N PRO A 8 -65.67 12.22 -47.84
CA PRO A 8 -64.27 12.49 -47.54
C PRO A 8 -63.79 13.76 -48.24
N ASP A 9 -63.48 14.77 -47.44
CA ASP A 9 -62.89 16.03 -47.88
C ASP A 9 -61.37 15.84 -48.07
N HIS A 10 -60.91 15.80 -49.32
CA HIS A 10 -59.51 15.60 -49.69
C HIS A 10 -58.63 16.86 -49.52
N ARG A 11 -59.17 17.93 -48.94
CA ARG A 11 -58.41 19.14 -48.62
C ARG A 11 -57.55 18.86 -47.39
N ARG A 12 -56.22 18.98 -47.53
CA ARG A 12 -55.27 18.92 -46.40
C ARG A 12 -55.65 19.96 -45.35
N LYS A 13 -56.25 19.51 -44.26
CA LYS A 13 -56.50 20.31 -43.06
C LYS A 13 -55.33 20.07 -42.12
N TRP A 14 -54.86 21.14 -41.49
CA TRP A 14 -53.85 21.03 -40.46
C TRP A 14 -54.54 20.48 -39.22
N ASP A 15 -54.09 19.32 -38.74
CA ASP A 15 -54.63 18.70 -37.54
C ASP A 15 -54.10 19.44 -36.30
N THR A 16 -54.88 20.39 -35.81
CA THR A 16 -54.54 21.26 -34.66
C THR A 16 -54.14 20.46 -33.43
N GLU A 17 -54.77 19.31 -33.21
CA GLU A 17 -54.49 18.42 -32.08
C GLU A 17 -53.07 17.80 -32.13
N GLU A 18 -52.55 17.49 -33.32
CA GLU A 18 -51.18 16.97 -33.45
C GLU A 18 -50.16 18.06 -33.17
N TYR A 19 -50.40 19.27 -33.67
CA TYR A 19 -49.55 20.42 -33.40
C TYR A 19 -49.57 20.82 -31.92
N GLU A 20 -50.73 20.77 -31.27
CA GLU A 20 -50.86 21.01 -29.83
C GLU A 20 -50.09 19.98 -29.00
N LYS A 21 -50.13 18.69 -29.39
CA LYS A 21 -49.33 17.63 -28.73
C LYS A 21 -47.83 17.82 -28.94
N ILE A 22 -47.40 18.23 -30.13
CA ILE A 22 -45.99 18.50 -30.43
C ILE A 22 -45.49 19.72 -29.63
N VAL A 23 -46.31 20.77 -29.52
CA VAL A 23 -45.99 21.96 -28.72
C VAL A 23 -45.92 21.62 -27.24
N ALA A 24 -46.89 20.86 -26.71
CA ALA A 24 -46.90 20.41 -25.32
C ALA A 24 -45.67 19.53 -25.00
N ALA A 25 -45.31 18.60 -25.88
CA ALA A 25 -44.13 17.75 -25.69
C ALA A 25 -42.82 18.55 -25.66
N ARG A 26 -42.69 19.60 -26.48
CA ARG A 26 -41.53 20.51 -26.44
C ARG A 26 -41.49 21.32 -25.15
N LEU A 27 -42.64 21.83 -24.71
CA LEU A 27 -42.75 22.59 -23.47
C LEU A 27 -42.34 21.73 -22.26
N GLU A 28 -42.85 20.50 -22.17
CA GLU A 28 -42.48 19.56 -21.11
C GLU A 28 -40.98 19.21 -21.11
N GLU A 29 -40.36 19.10 -22.28
CA GLU A 29 -38.93 18.81 -22.39
C GLU A 29 -38.07 20.00 -21.92
N GLU A 30 -38.49 21.22 -22.25
CA GLU A 30 -37.84 22.45 -21.77
C GLU A 30 -38.01 22.64 -20.26
N GLU A 31 -39.21 22.36 -19.72
CA GLU A 31 -39.48 22.38 -18.29
C GLU A 31 -38.67 21.32 -17.54
N LYS A 32 -38.54 20.10 -18.07
CA LYS A 32 -37.69 19.05 -17.47
C LYS A 32 -36.22 19.47 -17.45
N LYS A 33 -35.69 20.04 -18.54
CA LYS A 33 -34.31 20.57 -18.60
C LYS A 33 -34.11 21.74 -17.64
N ALA A 34 -35.11 22.62 -17.48
CA ALA A 34 -35.06 23.72 -16.53
C ALA A 34 -35.06 23.20 -15.09
N LEU A 35 -35.91 22.25 -14.75
CA LEU A 35 -35.97 21.61 -13.44
C LEU A 35 -34.68 20.86 -13.10
N GLU A 36 -34.06 20.15 -14.05
CA GLU A 36 -32.76 19.51 -13.87
C GLU A 36 -31.64 20.53 -13.62
N LYS A 37 -31.69 21.67 -14.32
CA LYS A 37 -30.77 22.79 -14.11
C LYS A 37 -30.98 23.49 -12.76
N GLU A 38 -32.21 23.53 -12.25
CA GLU A 38 -32.49 24.07 -10.91
C GLU A 38 -32.11 23.07 -9.81
N LEU A 39 -32.38 21.76 -10.00
CA LEU A 39 -31.95 20.71 -9.07
C LEU A 39 -30.43 20.67 -8.90
N SER A 40 -29.68 20.77 -10.00
CA SER A 40 -28.21 20.79 -9.98
C SER A 40 -27.61 22.06 -9.34
N LYS A 41 -28.39 23.15 -9.22
CA LYS A 41 -27.99 24.35 -8.45
C LYS A 41 -28.34 24.23 -6.96
N LEU A 42 -29.35 23.42 -6.64
CA LEU A 42 -29.87 23.20 -5.29
C LEU A 42 -29.14 22.10 -4.52
N ASP A 43 -28.13 21.47 -5.13
CA ASP A 43 -27.25 20.55 -4.42
C ASP A 43 -26.71 21.23 -3.15
N PRO A 44 -27.04 20.72 -1.95
CA PRO A 44 -26.66 21.36 -0.70
C PRO A 44 -25.13 21.48 -0.65
N PRO A 45 -24.58 22.58 -0.09
CA PRO A 45 -23.15 22.75 0.01
C PRO A 45 -22.57 21.62 0.84
N VAL A 46 -21.99 20.63 0.15
CA VAL A 46 -21.37 19.46 0.76
C VAL A 46 -20.41 19.98 1.82
N ARG A 47 -20.72 19.72 3.09
CA ARG A 47 -19.88 20.09 4.23
C ARG A 47 -18.57 19.34 4.05
N ARG A 48 -17.60 20.05 3.47
CA ARG A 48 -16.33 19.44 3.10
C ARG A 48 -15.64 18.95 4.35
N GLU A 49 -15.26 17.68 4.35
CA GLU A 49 -14.52 17.10 5.47
C GLU A 49 -13.20 17.85 5.65
N MET A 50 -12.72 17.85 6.90
CA MET A 50 -11.44 18.44 7.25
C MET A 50 -10.30 17.67 6.59
N LEU A 51 -9.19 18.36 6.33
CA LEU A 51 -8.03 17.79 5.66
C LEU A 51 -7.44 16.63 6.48
N LYS A 52 -7.65 15.39 6.00
CA LYS A 52 -7.00 14.19 6.54
C LYS A 52 -5.60 14.05 5.93
N PRO A 53 -4.58 13.67 6.72
CA PRO A 53 -3.28 13.30 6.16
C PRO A 53 -3.43 12.04 5.29
N ARG A 54 -2.66 11.95 4.19
CA ARG A 54 -2.65 10.75 3.34
C ARG A 54 -1.87 9.64 4.03
N GLU A 55 -2.43 8.44 4.02
CA GLU A 55 -1.82 7.24 4.62
C GLU A 55 -1.02 6.40 3.61
N TYR A 56 -1.15 6.66 2.31
CA TYR A 56 -0.40 5.97 1.27
C TYR A 56 0.75 6.82 0.73
N LYS A 57 1.89 6.17 0.47
CA LYS A 57 3.01 6.77 -0.24
C LYS A 57 2.70 6.76 -1.73
N VAL A 58 2.90 7.89 -2.41
CA VAL A 58 2.71 7.99 -3.85
C VAL A 58 3.98 7.45 -4.52
N ASP A 59 3.87 6.31 -5.20
CA ASP A 59 5.00 5.66 -5.85
C ASP A 59 5.27 6.28 -7.22
N LEU A 60 6.26 7.19 -7.26
CA LEU A 60 6.71 7.87 -8.48
C LEU A 60 7.83 7.09 -9.20
N ASP A 61 8.46 6.14 -8.52
CA ASP A 61 9.70 5.50 -8.97
C ASP A 61 9.46 4.29 -9.90
N SER A 62 8.28 3.67 -9.83
CA SER A 62 7.96 2.41 -10.52
C SER A 62 7.96 2.50 -12.05
N LYS A 63 7.91 3.73 -12.59
CA LYS A 63 7.92 4.02 -14.04
C LYS A 63 9.23 4.65 -14.52
N LEU A 64 10.24 4.82 -13.66
CA LEU A 64 11.54 5.32 -14.06
C LEU A 64 12.27 4.27 -14.92
N GLY A 65 12.88 4.72 -16.02
CA GLY A 65 13.69 3.87 -16.92
C GLY A 65 12.92 2.97 -17.90
N LYS A 66 11.58 3.01 -17.91
CA LYS A 66 10.75 2.23 -18.85
C LYS A 66 10.32 3.11 -20.02
N SER A 67 10.80 2.81 -21.23
CA SER A 67 10.28 3.42 -22.46
C SER A 67 8.96 2.73 -22.86
N GLN A 68 7.89 3.50 -23.02
CA GLN A 68 6.64 3.01 -23.58
C GLN A 68 6.35 3.73 -24.89
N VAL A 69 6.02 2.98 -25.93
CA VAL A 69 5.63 3.51 -27.23
C VAL A 69 4.16 3.96 -27.14
N ILE A 70 3.94 5.27 -27.23
CA ILE A 70 2.61 5.87 -27.13
C ILE A 70 2.00 5.92 -28.54
N THR A 71 0.86 5.25 -28.74
CA THR A 71 0.05 5.39 -29.96
C THR A 71 -1.09 6.38 -29.73
N LYS A 72 -1.67 6.95 -30.80
CA LYS A 72 -2.78 7.92 -30.71
C LYS A 72 -4.05 7.36 -30.05
N THR A 73 -4.20 6.03 -30.02
CA THR A 73 -5.39 5.33 -29.51
C THR A 73 -5.24 4.86 -28.06
N THR A 74 -4.07 5.08 -27.44
CA THR A 74 -3.80 4.60 -26.07
C THR A 74 -4.56 5.47 -25.04
N PRO A 75 -5.30 4.88 -24.07
CA PRO A 75 -6.04 5.63 -23.07
C PRO A 75 -5.11 6.50 -22.22
N ALA A 76 -5.61 7.67 -21.78
CA ALA A 76 -4.84 8.69 -21.07
C ALA A 76 -4.08 8.15 -19.83
N SER A 77 -4.60 7.12 -19.18
CA SER A 77 -3.97 6.46 -18.02
C SER A 77 -2.68 5.71 -18.35
N GLN A 78 -2.49 5.35 -19.61
CA GLN A 78 -1.34 4.60 -20.12
C GLN A 78 -0.46 5.44 -21.06
N GLN A 79 -0.83 6.71 -21.28
CA GLN A 79 0.03 7.68 -21.93
C GLN A 79 1.19 8.05 -20.99
N GLY A 80 2.35 8.39 -21.56
CA GLY A 80 3.53 8.76 -20.78
C GLY A 80 3.23 9.92 -19.83
N GLY A 81 3.38 9.67 -18.52
CA GLY A 81 3.10 10.63 -17.45
C GLY A 81 2.45 9.99 -16.22
N TYR A 82 2.13 10.84 -15.26
CA TYR A 82 1.34 10.52 -14.07
C TYR A 82 -0.13 10.85 -14.35
N TYR A 83 -1.01 9.88 -14.15
CA TYR A 83 -2.45 10.05 -14.36
C TYR A 83 -3.17 10.27 -13.03
N CYS A 84 -4.04 11.28 -12.98
CA CYS A 84 -4.92 11.52 -11.82
C CYS A 84 -6.35 11.05 -12.12
N ASN A 85 -6.86 10.09 -11.34
CA ASN A 85 -8.21 9.53 -11.50
C ASN A 85 -9.35 10.51 -11.13
N VAL A 86 -9.06 11.57 -10.38
CA VAL A 86 -10.09 12.49 -9.86
C VAL A 86 -10.30 13.69 -10.78
N CYS A 87 -9.31 14.00 -11.63
CA CYS A 87 -9.33 15.15 -12.50
C CYS A 87 -9.11 14.78 -13.98
N ASP A 88 -9.01 13.49 -14.30
CA ASP A 88 -8.80 12.93 -15.63
C ASP A 88 -7.73 13.67 -16.46
N CYS A 89 -6.65 14.08 -15.80
CA CYS A 89 -5.55 14.80 -16.42
C CYS A 89 -4.25 14.00 -16.34
N VAL A 90 -3.48 14.06 -17.43
CA VAL A 90 -2.12 13.52 -17.51
C VAL A 90 -1.13 14.63 -17.19
N VAL A 91 -0.35 14.42 -16.14
CA VAL A 91 0.72 15.34 -15.72
C VAL A 91 2.06 14.72 -16.05
N LYS A 92 2.93 15.45 -16.74
CA LYS A 92 4.20 14.92 -17.26
C LYS A 92 5.30 14.82 -16.19
N ASP A 93 5.29 15.75 -15.23
CA ASP A 93 6.32 15.85 -14.19
C ASP A 93 5.82 15.33 -12.85
N SER A 94 6.74 14.76 -12.06
CA SER A 94 6.45 14.26 -10.72
C SER A 94 6.08 15.36 -9.73
N ILE A 95 6.77 16.51 -9.81
CA ILE A 95 6.50 17.69 -8.96
C ILE A 95 5.11 18.24 -9.26
N ASN A 96 4.80 18.42 -10.54
CA ASN A 96 3.49 18.93 -10.95
C ASN A 96 2.35 17.93 -10.60
N PHE A 97 2.63 16.62 -10.56
CA PHE A 97 1.66 15.63 -10.08
C PHE A 97 1.40 15.77 -8.58
N LEU A 98 2.45 15.96 -7.77
CA LEU A 98 2.29 16.24 -6.34
C LEU A 98 1.51 17.55 -6.09
N ASP A 99 1.82 18.60 -6.85
CA ASP A 99 1.10 19.88 -6.78
C ASP A 99 -0.34 19.77 -7.29
N HIS A 100 -0.60 18.90 -8.25
CA HIS A 100 -1.94 18.61 -8.75
C HIS A 100 -2.78 17.92 -7.67
N ILE A 101 -2.28 16.85 -7.04
CA ILE A 101 -3.02 16.14 -6.00
C ILE A 101 -3.19 17.04 -4.76
N ASN A 102 -2.25 17.95 -4.48
CA ASN A 102 -2.39 18.95 -3.41
C ASN A 102 -3.18 20.20 -3.84
N GLY A 103 -3.60 20.26 -5.09
CA GLY A 103 -4.27 21.41 -5.67
C GLY A 103 -5.72 21.56 -5.18
N LYS A 104 -6.18 22.81 -5.10
CA LYS A 104 -7.55 23.14 -4.68
C LYS A 104 -8.64 22.48 -5.52
N LYS A 105 -8.37 22.21 -6.81
CA LYS A 105 -9.32 21.53 -7.71
C LYS A 105 -9.47 20.06 -7.35
N HIS A 106 -8.35 19.34 -7.19
CA HIS A 106 -8.33 17.95 -6.79
C HIS A 106 -8.97 17.74 -5.41
N GLN A 107 -8.60 18.57 -4.43
CA GLN A 107 -9.15 18.51 -3.08
C GLN A 107 -10.65 18.83 -3.02
N ARG A 108 -11.14 19.72 -3.90
CA ARG A 108 -12.57 20.06 -3.99
C ARG A 108 -13.39 18.90 -4.53
N ASN A 109 -12.88 18.19 -5.54
CA ASN A 109 -13.52 17.00 -6.08
C ASN A 109 -13.53 15.84 -5.07
N LEU A 110 -12.49 15.74 -4.23
CA LEU A 110 -12.44 14.82 -3.09
C LEU A 110 -13.37 15.21 -1.91
N GLY A 111 -14.08 16.34 -2.00
CA GLY A 111 -14.98 16.78 -0.93
C GLY A 111 -14.27 17.23 0.34
N MET A 112 -12.98 17.55 0.27
CA MET A 112 -12.19 18.00 1.42
C MET A 112 -11.90 19.50 1.33
N SER A 113 -11.82 20.18 2.47
CA SER A 113 -11.36 21.58 2.54
C SER A 113 -9.90 21.64 2.98
N MET A 114 -9.10 22.57 2.45
CA MET A 114 -7.71 22.79 2.89
C MET A 114 -7.62 23.39 4.31
N LYS A 115 -8.74 23.53 5.03
CA LYS A 115 -8.76 24.10 6.36
C LYS A 115 -8.42 22.99 7.36
N VAL A 116 -7.22 23.08 7.93
CA VAL A 116 -6.77 22.20 9.02
C VAL A 116 -7.30 22.76 10.34
N GLU A 117 -7.82 21.89 11.20
CA GLU A 117 -8.17 22.27 12.57
C GLU A 117 -6.94 22.63 13.38
N ARG A 118 -7.08 23.59 14.30
CA ARG A 118 -6.01 23.93 15.24
C ARG A 118 -5.81 22.78 16.21
N SER A 119 -4.55 22.37 16.38
CA SER A 119 -4.22 21.22 17.23
C SER A 119 -4.51 21.52 18.70
N SER A 120 -5.09 20.56 19.42
CA SER A 120 -5.28 20.63 20.88
C SER A 120 -4.06 20.06 21.62
N LEU A 121 -3.91 20.39 22.91
CA LEU A 121 -2.82 19.87 23.75
C LEU A 121 -2.81 18.34 23.83
N GLU A 122 -3.99 17.71 23.85
CA GLU A 122 -4.11 16.25 23.87
C GLU A 122 -3.65 15.60 22.56
N GLN A 123 -3.93 16.21 21.41
CA GLN A 123 -3.45 15.72 20.11
C GLN A 123 -1.93 15.76 20.02
N VAL A 124 -1.32 16.80 20.59
CA VAL A 124 0.14 16.95 20.64
C VAL A 124 0.77 15.86 21.52
N ARG A 125 0.22 15.62 22.73
CA ARG A 125 0.70 14.54 23.62
C ARG A 125 0.61 13.16 22.96
N LYS A 126 -0.54 12.83 22.35
CA LYS A 126 -0.74 11.56 21.61
C LYS A 126 0.25 11.42 20.45
N ARG A 127 0.58 12.51 19.75
CA ARG A 127 1.56 12.50 18.66
C ARG A 127 2.99 12.30 19.17
N PHE A 128 3.35 12.90 20.30
CA PHE A 128 4.64 12.66 20.94
C PHE A 128 4.79 11.21 21.42
N GLU A 129 3.73 10.62 21.99
CA GLU A 129 3.74 9.20 22.38
C GLU A 129 3.88 8.27 21.17
N MET A 130 3.12 8.51 20.09
CA MET A 130 3.26 7.73 18.85
C MET A 130 4.64 7.88 18.23
N ASN A 131 5.22 9.08 18.21
CA ASN A 131 6.57 9.29 17.72
C ASN A 131 7.60 8.60 18.60
N LYS A 132 7.45 8.65 19.92
CA LYS A 132 8.33 7.94 20.85
C LYS A 132 8.26 6.43 20.62
N LYS A 133 7.05 5.85 20.51
CA LYS A 133 6.85 4.43 20.16
C LYS A 133 7.50 4.06 18.83
N LYS A 134 7.32 4.85 17.77
CA LYS A 134 7.98 4.61 16.47
C LYS A 134 9.50 4.72 16.55
N MET A 135 10.04 5.63 17.36
CA MET A 135 11.47 5.74 17.58
C MET A 135 12.00 4.55 18.38
N ASP A 136 11.26 4.09 19.38
CA ASP A 136 11.62 2.92 20.17
C ASP A 136 11.52 1.62 19.34
N GLU A 137 10.51 1.48 18.47
CA GLU A 137 10.41 0.37 17.50
C GLU A 137 11.56 0.36 16.50
N LYS A 138 11.93 1.52 15.95
CA LYS A 138 13.11 1.64 15.07
C LYS A 138 14.42 1.37 15.81
N LYS A 139 14.51 1.70 17.09
CA LYS A 139 15.68 1.36 17.92
C LYS A 139 15.73 -0.14 18.24
N LYS A 140 14.57 -0.77 18.44
CA LYS A 140 14.45 -2.22 18.71
C LYS A 140 14.85 -3.11 17.53
N GLU A 141 14.90 -2.59 16.30
CA GLU A 141 15.48 -3.32 15.17
C GLU A 141 17.01 -3.54 15.30
N TYR A 142 17.67 -2.92 16.29
CA TYR A 142 19.13 -2.93 16.43
C TYR A 142 19.69 -3.47 17.74
N ASP A 143 18.98 -4.36 18.45
CA ASP A 143 19.65 -5.24 19.42
C ASP A 143 20.32 -6.45 18.74
N PHE A 144 20.99 -6.22 17.61
CA PHE A 144 21.90 -7.21 17.00
C PHE A 144 23.00 -7.60 17.98
N GLU A 145 23.40 -6.68 18.85
CA GLU A 145 24.44 -6.91 19.85
C GLU A 145 23.95 -7.83 20.98
N GLU A 146 22.69 -7.70 21.41
CA GLU A 146 22.05 -8.65 22.32
C GLU A 146 21.82 -10.01 21.63
N ARG A 147 21.35 -10.03 20.38
CA ARG A 147 21.18 -11.28 19.62
C ARG A 147 22.49 -12.03 19.37
N ILE A 148 23.59 -11.30 19.14
CA ILE A 148 24.93 -11.89 19.00
C ILE A 148 25.45 -12.39 20.36
N LYS A 149 25.13 -11.69 21.46
CA LYS A 149 25.47 -12.15 22.82
C LYS A 149 24.70 -13.42 23.18
N GLU A 150 23.39 -13.47 22.91
CA GLU A 150 22.56 -14.66 23.13
C GLU A 150 23.06 -15.85 22.31
N LEU A 151 23.37 -15.67 21.02
CA LEU A 151 23.96 -16.74 20.20
C LEU A 151 25.31 -17.22 20.75
N LYS A 152 26.16 -16.31 21.21
CA LYS A 152 27.45 -16.66 21.83
C LYS A 152 27.27 -17.43 23.13
N GLU A 153 26.34 -17.01 23.98
CA GLU A 153 26.03 -17.71 25.23
C GLU A 153 25.44 -19.11 24.98
N GLU A 154 24.58 -19.27 23.97
CA GLU A 154 24.08 -20.57 23.55
C GLU A 154 25.19 -21.46 22.99
N GLU A 155 26.11 -20.90 22.19
CA GLU A 155 27.26 -21.64 21.66
C GLU A 155 28.23 -22.06 22.77
N GLU A 156 28.45 -21.21 23.78
CA GLU A 156 29.25 -21.53 24.96
C GLU A 156 28.60 -22.60 25.83
N LYS A 157 27.29 -22.54 26.06
CA LYS A 157 26.52 -23.59 26.76
C LYS A 157 26.58 -24.91 26.01
N GLN A 158 26.44 -24.89 24.68
CA GLN A 158 26.59 -26.07 23.82
C GLN A 158 28.01 -26.67 23.88
N LYS A 159 29.04 -25.82 23.88
CA LYS A 159 30.45 -26.26 24.02
C LYS A 159 30.73 -26.83 25.41
N ALA A 160 30.18 -26.23 26.47
CA ALA A 160 30.30 -26.73 27.83
C ALA A 160 29.62 -28.10 27.98
N TYR A 161 28.39 -28.24 27.47
CA TYR A 161 27.67 -29.52 27.48
C TYR A 161 28.40 -30.60 26.68
N LYS A 162 28.97 -30.28 25.51
CA LYS A 162 29.81 -31.22 24.74
C LYS A 162 31.09 -31.60 25.48
N LYS A 163 31.73 -30.66 26.19
CA LYS A 163 32.92 -30.94 27.02
C LYS A 163 32.58 -31.83 28.21
N GLU A 164 31.47 -31.59 28.90
CA GLU A 164 31.01 -32.46 30.00
C GLU A 164 30.66 -33.85 29.50
N LYS A 165 29.88 -33.97 28.43
CA LYS A 165 29.56 -35.27 27.83
C LYS A 165 30.80 -36.04 27.37
N ARG A 166 31.84 -35.34 26.91
CA ARG A 166 33.15 -35.95 26.58
C ARG A 166 33.92 -36.38 27.85
N LYS A 167 33.87 -35.60 28.93
CA LYS A 167 34.48 -35.95 30.22
C LYS A 167 33.76 -37.12 30.90
N GLU A 168 32.43 -37.16 30.83
CA GLU A 168 31.62 -38.25 31.37
C GLU A 168 31.84 -39.54 30.58
N ARG A 169 31.90 -39.46 29.24
CA ARG A 169 32.32 -40.59 28.40
C ARG A 169 33.74 -41.06 28.72
N LYS A 170 34.67 -40.14 28.99
CA LYS A 170 36.03 -40.49 29.43
C LYS A 170 36.04 -41.16 30.80
N ARG A 171 35.32 -40.64 31.80
CA ARG A 171 35.20 -41.27 33.14
C ARG A 171 34.52 -42.64 33.09
N LYS A 172 33.54 -42.81 32.20
CA LYS A 172 32.87 -44.10 31.98
C LYS A 172 33.74 -45.10 31.22
N ALA A 173 34.64 -44.62 30.35
CA ALA A 173 35.65 -45.47 29.72
C ALA A 173 36.80 -45.81 30.69
N ASP A 174 37.23 -44.88 31.54
CA ASP A 174 38.24 -45.10 32.58
C ASP A 174 37.81 -46.18 33.58
N GLY A 175 36.53 -46.17 34.00
CA GLY A 175 35.98 -47.19 34.89
C GLY A 175 35.76 -48.58 34.26
N ASP A 176 35.98 -48.73 32.95
CA ASP A 176 35.88 -49.99 32.19
C ASP A 176 37.26 -50.44 31.67
N LEU A 177 38.34 -49.70 31.96
CA LEU A 177 39.68 -49.85 31.38
C LEU A 177 40.79 -50.15 32.41
N ASP A 178 40.43 -50.51 33.64
CA ASP A 178 41.41 -50.97 34.65
C ASP A 178 41.78 -52.47 34.51
N GLU A 179 41.18 -53.23 33.58
CA GLU A 179 41.46 -54.68 33.47
C GLU A 179 42.21 -55.15 32.20
N ASP A 180 42.22 -54.46 31.05
CA ASP A 180 42.93 -54.99 29.86
C ASP A 180 43.31 -53.91 28.81
N LEU A 181 44.46 -53.26 28.92
CA LEU A 181 45.03 -52.47 27.81
C LEU A 181 46.49 -52.82 27.56
N ASP A 182 46.68 -53.72 26.60
CA ASP A 182 47.97 -54.10 26.04
C ASP A 182 48.64 -52.91 25.32
N PRO A 183 49.96 -52.65 25.54
CA PRO A 183 50.71 -51.52 24.97
C PRO A 183 50.66 -51.42 23.43
N ASP A 184 50.41 -52.53 22.74
CA ASP A 184 50.39 -52.61 21.27
C ASP A 184 49.10 -52.03 20.68
N MET A 185 47.97 -52.08 21.40
CA MET A 185 46.69 -51.56 20.94
C MET A 185 46.63 -50.01 21.04
N ALA A 186 47.37 -49.42 21.99
CA ALA A 186 47.53 -47.97 22.14
C ALA A 186 48.40 -47.35 21.02
N ALA A 187 49.37 -48.10 20.49
CA ALA A 187 50.16 -47.71 19.33
C ALA A 187 49.32 -47.74 18.04
N MET A 188 48.42 -48.71 17.90
CA MET A 188 47.52 -48.83 16.74
C MET A 188 46.43 -47.75 16.68
N MET A 189 46.00 -47.21 17.84
CA MET A 189 45.07 -46.06 17.92
C MET A 189 45.76 -44.68 17.87
N GLY A 190 47.06 -44.62 17.56
CA GLY A 190 47.77 -43.37 17.30
C GLY A 190 48.13 -42.55 18.55
N PHE A 191 48.16 -43.16 19.74
CA PHE A 191 48.64 -42.51 20.97
C PHE A 191 50.17 -42.57 21.14
N SER A 192 50.89 -43.22 20.24
CA SER A 192 52.35 -43.23 20.24
C SER A 192 52.92 -42.01 19.49
N GLY A 193 53.33 -40.99 20.24
CA GLY A 193 54.42 -40.10 19.83
C GLY A 193 54.05 -38.84 19.03
N PHE A 194 53.59 -37.79 19.73
CA PHE A 194 53.80 -36.41 19.27
C PHE A 194 54.92 -35.79 20.10
N GLY A 195 56.15 -35.81 19.58
CA GLY A 195 57.26 -35.00 20.12
C GLY A 195 58.51 -35.76 20.58
N SER A 196 59.15 -36.52 19.70
CA SER A 196 60.58 -36.86 19.84
C SER A 196 61.31 -36.51 18.56
N SER A 197 61.88 -35.30 18.52
CA SER A 197 62.98 -34.96 17.62
C SER A 197 64.02 -34.12 18.39
N LYS A 198 64.98 -34.87 18.97
CA LYS A 198 66.39 -34.59 19.26
C LYS A 198 66.93 -33.15 19.28
N LYS A 199 67.74 -32.91 20.32
CA LYS A 199 68.89 -31.99 20.36
C LYS A 199 69.69 -32.01 19.05
N SER A 200 69.74 -30.86 18.40
CA SER A 200 70.87 -30.22 17.73
C SER A 200 70.64 -28.71 17.82
#